data_AF-A0A4Q3KG78-F1
#
_entry.id   AF-A0A4Q3KG78-F1
#
_cell.length_a   1.000
_cell.length_b   1.000
_cell.length_c   1.000
_cell.angle_alpha   90.00
_cell.angle_beta   90.00
_cell.angle_gamma   90.00
#
_symmetry.space_group_name_H-M   'P 1'
#
loop_
_entity.id
_entity.type
_entity.pdbx_description
1 polymer ?
#
loop_
_entity_poly.entity_id
_entity_poly.type
_entity_poly.pdbx_seq_one_letter_code
_entity_poly.pdbx_strand_id
1 'polypeptide(L)'
;MAVDPKSEKNETAQDLHRMARESAQQVWLAGMGAFAKAQQEGGKVFDNLVREGLDMQRKTQAAAEEHLSEAPTRASGLASGIGKRASGQWDKLEGIFEERVSKALRRLGVPTASDVQVLHDRIDALARELEEAKAQAASKRPAN
;
A
#
# COMPACT_ATOMS: atom_id res chain seq x y z
N MET A 1 -65.84 5.11 6.70
CA MET A 1 -64.79 4.98 5.68
C MET A 1 -63.57 4.44 6.41
N ALA A 2 -63.34 3.13 6.36
CA ALA A 2 -62.19 2.52 7.05
C ALA A 2 -60.95 2.76 6.17
N VAL A 3 -59.98 3.50 6.69
CA VAL A 3 -58.71 3.74 6.01
C VAL A 3 -57.87 2.49 6.19
N ASP A 4 -57.54 1.80 5.09
CA ASP A 4 -56.77 0.55 5.11
C ASP A 4 -55.34 0.81 5.62
N PRO A 5 -54.92 0.25 6.77
CA PRO A 5 -53.62 0.53 7.39
C PRO A 5 -52.42 -0.03 6.60
N LYS A 6 -52.68 -0.70 5.46
CA LYS A 6 -51.64 -1.21 4.56
C LYS A 6 -51.21 -0.20 3.49
N SER A 7 -52.04 0.79 3.12
CA SER A 7 -51.64 1.78 2.10
C SER A 7 -50.69 2.82 2.66
N GLU A 8 -50.96 3.33 3.88
CA GLU A 8 -50.11 4.33 4.56
C GLU A 8 -48.68 3.82 4.79
N LYS A 9 -48.53 2.55 5.20
CA LYS A 9 -47.20 1.93 5.39
C LYS A 9 -46.39 1.82 4.10
N ASN A 10 -47.05 1.70 2.95
CA ASN A 10 -46.39 1.54 1.66
C ASN A 10 -45.95 2.90 1.09
N GLU A 11 -46.76 3.95 1.25
CA GLU A 11 -46.38 5.33 0.91
C GLU A 11 -45.21 5.81 1.78
N THR A 12 -45.28 5.60 3.10
CA THR A 12 -44.21 6.00 4.02
C THR A 12 -42.88 5.31 3.68
N ALA A 13 -42.92 4.04 3.25
CA ALA A 13 -41.73 3.29 2.84
C ALA A 13 -41.15 3.80 1.50
N GLN A 14 -41.99 4.18 0.55
CA GLN A 14 -41.55 4.74 -0.74
C GLN A 14 -40.91 6.12 -0.57
N ASP A 15 -41.44 6.97 0.31
CA ASP A 15 -40.86 8.27 0.63
C ASP A 15 -39.49 8.14 1.32
N LEU A 16 -39.35 7.20 2.27
CA LEU A 16 -38.06 6.92 2.91
C LEU A 16 -37.01 6.42 1.91
N HIS A 17 -37.40 5.55 0.97
CA HIS A 17 -36.52 5.10 -0.11
C HIS A 17 -36.10 6.25 -1.04
N ARG A 18 -37.01 7.18 -1.34
CA ARG A 18 -36.70 8.34 -2.18
C ARG A 18 -35.72 9.29 -1.49
N MET A 19 -35.96 9.59 -0.21
CA MET A 19 -35.07 10.42 0.61
C MET A 19 -33.68 9.80 0.78
N ALA A 20 -33.60 8.47 0.97
CA ALA A 20 -32.34 7.76 1.08
C ALA A 20 -31.55 7.80 -0.24
N ARG A 21 -32.23 7.68 -1.39
CA ARG A 21 -31.59 7.79 -2.72
C ARG A 21 -31.08 9.20 -2.99
N GLU A 22 -31.86 10.22 -2.67
CA GLU A 22 -31.47 11.63 -2.80
C GLU A 22 -30.26 11.95 -1.89
N SER A 23 -30.26 11.47 -0.64
CA SER A 23 -29.14 11.62 0.29
C SER A 23 -27.87 10.90 -0.20
N ALA A 24 -28.00 9.65 -0.66
CA ALA A 24 -26.87 8.89 -1.22
C ALA A 24 -26.27 9.59 -2.44
N GLN A 25 -27.10 10.18 -3.30
CA GLN A 25 -26.64 10.95 -4.45
C GLN A 25 -25.89 12.22 -4.03
N GLN A 26 -26.36 12.92 -3.00
CA GLN A 26 -25.67 14.09 -2.46
C GLN A 26 -24.32 13.73 -1.83
N VAL A 27 -24.25 12.65 -1.05
CA VAL A 27 -22.99 12.15 -0.48
C VAL A 27 -22.00 11.76 -1.59
N TRP A 28 -22.48 11.12 -2.65
CA TRP A 28 -21.65 10.77 -3.81
C TRP A 28 -21.10 12.01 -4.53
N LEU A 29 -21.95 13.00 -4.80
CA LEU A 29 -21.54 14.25 -5.44
C LEU A 29 -20.55 15.05 -4.58
N ALA A 30 -20.78 15.09 -3.26
CA ALA A 30 -19.85 15.71 -2.32
C ALA A 30 -18.50 14.97 -2.28
N GLY A 31 -18.51 13.63 -2.31
CA GLY A 31 -17.31 12.80 -2.39
C GLY A 31 -16.50 13.07 -3.66
N MET A 32 -17.15 13.15 -4.82
CA MET A 32 -16.48 13.48 -6.08
C MET A 32 -15.93 14.91 -6.09
N GLY A 33 -16.65 15.87 -5.52
CA GLY A 33 -16.19 17.25 -5.39
C GLY A 33 -14.98 17.39 -4.47
N ALA A 34 -14.97 16.69 -3.34
CA ALA A 34 -13.82 16.63 -2.43
C ALA A 34 -12.60 15.95 -3.07
N PHE A 35 -12.81 14.86 -3.82
CA PHE A 35 -11.73 14.18 -4.56
C PHE A 35 -11.14 15.07 -5.67
N ALA A 36 -11.99 15.74 -6.44
CA ALA A 36 -11.54 16.70 -7.47
C ALA A 36 -10.76 17.86 -6.84
N LYS A 37 -11.22 18.39 -5.69
CA LYS A 37 -10.52 19.45 -4.96
C LYS A 37 -9.16 18.98 -4.42
N ALA A 38 -9.08 17.76 -3.88
CA ALA A 38 -7.82 17.16 -3.46
C ALA A 38 -6.85 16.94 -4.62
N GLN A 39 -7.33 16.57 -5.82
CA GLN A 39 -6.50 16.44 -7.01
C GLN A 39 -5.97 17.81 -7.49
N GLN A 40 -6.80 18.85 -7.44
CA GLN A 40 -6.45 20.20 -7.87
C GLN A 40 -5.51 20.92 -6.89
N GLU A 41 -5.64 20.64 -5.59
CA GLU A 41 -4.78 21.19 -4.53
C GLU A 41 -3.52 20.35 -4.29
N GLY A 42 -3.52 19.06 -4.64
CA GLY A 42 -2.38 18.15 -4.44
C GLY A 42 -1.10 18.56 -5.20
N GLY A 43 -1.23 19.07 -6.42
CA GLY A 43 -0.08 19.59 -7.18
C GLY A 43 0.54 20.84 -6.57
N LYS A 44 -0.29 21.76 -6.06
CA LYS A 44 0.19 23.00 -5.41
C LYS A 44 0.86 22.73 -4.07
N VAL A 45 0.33 21.79 -3.29
CA VAL A 45 0.95 21.36 -2.03
C VAL A 45 2.28 20.66 -2.31
N PHE A 46 2.34 19.81 -3.33
CA PHE A 46 3.60 19.20 -3.77
C PHE A 46 4.63 20.24 -4.22
N ASP A 47 4.26 21.19 -5.08
CA ASP A 47 5.16 22.26 -5.56
C ASP A 47 5.67 23.14 -4.41
N ASN A 48 4.81 23.43 -3.42
CA ASN A 48 5.20 24.16 -2.22
C ASN A 48 6.17 23.35 -1.36
N LEU A 49 5.91 22.06 -1.14
CA LEU A 49 6.82 21.17 -0.41
C LEU A 49 8.16 21.00 -1.13
N VAL A 50 8.18 20.96 -2.47
CA VAL A 50 9.42 20.91 -3.25
C VAL A 50 10.22 22.20 -3.09
N ARG A 51 9.58 23.37 -3.15
CA ARG A 51 10.26 24.66 -2.90
C ARG A 51 10.81 24.74 -1.48
N GLU A 52 10.01 24.35 -0.49
CA GLU A 52 10.42 24.35 0.91
C GLU A 52 11.60 23.38 1.15
N GLY A 53 11.58 22.20 0.50
CA GLY A 53 12.70 21.26 0.51
C GLY A 53 13.98 21.82 -0.14
N LEU A 54 13.86 22.53 -1.27
CA LEU A 54 14.99 23.19 -1.92
C LEU A 54 15.57 24.33 -1.06
N ASP A 55 14.72 25.11 -0.41
CA ASP A 55 15.16 26.18 0.51
C ASP A 55 15.80 25.61 1.79
N MET A 56 15.26 24.52 2.32
CA MET A 56 15.84 23.77 3.43
C MET A 56 17.22 23.21 3.05
N GLN A 57 17.36 22.63 1.86
CA GLN A 57 18.65 22.11 1.37
C GLN A 57 19.68 23.23 1.23
N ARG A 58 19.30 24.38 0.65
CA ARG A 58 20.21 25.54 0.54
C ARG A 58 20.64 26.07 1.92
N LYS A 59 19.69 26.21 2.85
CA LYS A 59 19.99 26.64 4.23
C LYS A 59 20.87 25.63 4.97
N THR A 60 20.61 24.35 4.80
CA THR A 60 21.40 23.26 5.40
C THR A 60 22.79 23.20 4.78
N GLN A 61 22.92 23.41 3.47
CA GLN A 61 24.22 23.47 2.80
C GLN A 61 25.04 24.67 3.27
N ALA A 62 24.43 25.86 3.37
CA ALA A 62 25.11 27.05 3.89
C ALA A 62 25.54 26.88 5.36
N ALA A 63 24.68 26.31 6.19
CA ALA A 63 25.02 25.97 7.58
C ALA A 63 26.10 24.88 7.64
N ALA A 64 26.05 23.88 6.75
CA ALA A 64 27.08 22.84 6.67
C ALA A 64 28.43 23.41 6.21
N GLU A 65 28.45 24.36 5.27
CA GLU A 65 29.67 25.06 4.84
C GLU A 65 30.27 25.90 5.99
N GLU A 66 29.44 26.49 6.85
CA GLU A 66 29.85 27.19 8.07
C GLU A 66 30.39 26.22 9.15
N HIS A 67 29.72 25.08 9.34
CA HIS A 67 30.10 24.05 10.32
C HIS A 67 31.21 23.09 9.86
N LEU A 68 31.51 23.00 8.56
CA LEU A 68 32.61 22.16 8.02
C LEU A 68 33.99 22.64 8.48
N SER A 69 34.11 23.91 8.90
CA SER A 69 35.34 24.45 9.47
C SER A 69 35.67 23.88 10.86
N GLU A 70 34.69 23.31 11.58
CA GLU A 70 34.85 22.75 12.93
C GLU A 70 34.48 21.25 13.05
N ALA A 71 33.86 20.63 12.03
CA ALA A 71 33.29 19.28 12.10
C ALA A 71 34.18 18.05 11.81
N PRO A 72 35.33 18.09 11.11
CA PRO A 72 36.03 16.86 10.72
C PRO A 72 36.54 16.03 11.92
N THR A 73 36.83 16.68 13.05
CA THR A 73 37.28 16.01 14.29
C THR A 73 36.15 15.34 15.08
N ARG A 74 34.90 15.82 15.00
CA ARG A 74 33.75 15.20 15.70
C ARG A 74 33.07 14.10 14.89
N ALA A 75 33.01 14.23 13.56
CA ALA A 75 32.42 13.23 12.68
C ALA A 75 33.20 11.90 12.66
N SER A 76 34.54 11.97 12.70
CA SER A 76 35.41 10.78 12.75
C SER A 76 35.21 9.96 14.04
N GLY A 77 34.94 10.64 15.17
CA GLY A 77 34.64 10.00 16.47
C GLY A 77 33.29 9.28 16.51
N LEU A 78 32.25 9.83 15.86
CA LEU A 78 30.92 9.23 15.81
C LEU A 78 30.85 8.05 14.82
N ALA A 79 31.52 8.16 13.67
CA ALA A 79 31.61 7.06 12.70
C ALA A 79 32.30 5.82 13.30
N SER A 80 33.36 6.01 14.10
CA SER A 80 34.03 4.91 14.82
C SER A 80 33.18 4.30 15.95
N GLY A 81 32.25 5.06 16.54
CA GLY A 81 31.37 4.60 17.62
C GLY A 81 30.13 3.83 17.13
N ILE A 82 29.55 4.23 16.00
CA ILE A 82 28.40 3.56 15.36
C ILE A 82 28.84 2.30 14.62
N GLY A 83 29.97 2.36 13.90
CA GLY A 83 30.47 1.22 13.12
C GLY A 83 30.79 -0.03 13.96
N LYS A 84 31.16 0.12 15.24
CA LYS A 84 31.57 -1.01 16.09
C LYS A 84 30.45 -1.61 16.95
N ARG A 85 29.28 -0.97 17.08
CA ARG A 85 28.15 -1.50 17.87
C ARG A 85 26.88 -1.79 17.08
N ALA A 86 26.79 -1.33 15.83
CA ALA A 86 25.50 -1.27 15.16
C ALA A 86 25.25 -2.31 14.07
N SER A 87 26.25 -3.04 13.56
CA SER A 87 26.04 -4.00 12.45
C SER A 87 24.89 -4.99 12.72
N GLY A 88 24.91 -5.67 13.88
CA GLY A 88 23.83 -6.62 14.23
C GLY A 88 22.49 -5.99 14.63
N GLN A 89 22.41 -4.67 14.82
CA GLN A 89 21.13 -3.97 15.02
C GLN A 89 20.56 -3.43 13.72
N TRP A 90 21.43 -3.12 12.74
CA TRP A 90 21.01 -2.77 11.38
C TRP A 90 20.33 -3.95 10.69
N ASP A 91 20.85 -5.17 10.82
CA ASP A 91 20.24 -6.37 10.25
C ASP A 91 18.80 -6.61 10.80
N LYS A 92 18.56 -6.31 12.08
CA LYS A 92 17.21 -6.43 12.67
C LYS A 92 16.25 -5.36 12.15
N LEU A 93 16.75 -4.15 11.92
CA LEU A 93 15.97 -3.08 11.33
C LEU A 93 15.66 -3.35 9.86
N GLU A 94 16.57 -3.98 9.12
CA GLU A 94 16.33 -4.46 7.77
C GLU A 94 15.17 -5.46 7.74
N GLY A 95 15.16 -6.46 8.63
CA GLY A 95 14.05 -7.42 8.73
C GLY A 95 12.71 -6.76 9.06
N ILE A 96 12.67 -5.81 10.01
CA ILE A 96 11.43 -5.09 10.35
C ILE A 96 10.97 -4.21 9.18
N PHE A 97 11.89 -3.53 8.50
CA PHE A 97 11.57 -2.70 7.35
C PHE A 97 10.99 -3.55 6.22
N GLU A 98 11.62 -4.67 5.90
CA GLU A 98 11.13 -5.61 4.88
C GLU A 98 9.73 -6.11 5.21
N GLU A 99 9.47 -6.50 6.47
CA GLU A 99 8.14 -6.93 6.90
C GLU A 99 7.09 -5.82 6.75
N ARG A 100 7.44 -4.58 7.10
CA ARG A 100 6.54 -3.42 6.96
C ARG A 100 6.26 -3.11 5.49
N VAL A 101 7.27 -3.13 4.62
CA VAL A 101 7.13 -2.92 3.17
C VAL A 101 6.30 -4.02 2.54
N SER A 102 6.58 -5.29 2.86
CA SER A 102 5.80 -6.45 2.41
C SER A 102 4.33 -6.33 2.77
N LYS A 103 4.02 -5.93 4.02
CA LYS A 103 2.64 -5.73 4.48
C LYS A 103 1.93 -4.59 3.75
N ALA A 104 2.63 -3.50 3.43
CA ALA A 104 2.07 -2.39 2.66
C ALA A 104 1.78 -2.80 1.21
N LEU A 105 2.72 -3.50 0.56
CA LEU A 105 2.55 -4.01 -0.80
C LEU A 105 1.36 -4.98 -0.90
N ARG A 106 1.22 -5.92 0.04
CA ARG A 106 0.07 -6.85 0.10
C ARG A 106 -1.25 -6.12 0.25
N ARG A 107 -1.31 -5.07 1.08
CA ARG A 107 -2.51 -4.23 1.24
C ARG A 107 -2.88 -3.48 -0.04
N LEU A 108 -1.89 -3.17 -0.88
CA LEU A 108 -2.07 -2.53 -2.18
C LEU A 108 -2.34 -3.55 -3.31
N GLY A 109 -2.38 -4.85 -3.00
CA GLY A 109 -2.58 -5.91 -3.99
C GLY A 109 -1.34 -6.24 -4.82
N VAL A 110 -0.15 -5.77 -4.41
CA VAL A 110 1.11 -6.02 -5.10
C VAL A 110 1.77 -7.29 -4.51
N PRO A 111 1.97 -8.35 -5.30
CA PRO A 111 2.66 -9.56 -4.86
C PRO A 111 4.13 -9.27 -4.51
N THR A 112 4.65 -9.92 -3.47
CA THR A 112 6.07 -9.82 -3.09
C THR A 112 6.90 -10.89 -3.78
N ALA A 113 8.24 -10.75 -3.78
CA ALA A 113 9.13 -11.76 -4.35
C ALA A 113 8.95 -13.15 -3.71
N SER A 114 8.72 -13.19 -2.39
CA SER A 114 8.43 -14.44 -1.67
C SER A 114 7.11 -15.08 -2.12
N ASP A 115 6.08 -14.28 -2.41
CA ASP A 115 4.80 -14.79 -2.93
C ASP A 115 4.97 -15.44 -4.30
N VAL A 116 5.79 -14.82 -5.16
CA VAL A 116 6.11 -15.35 -6.48
C VAL A 116 6.87 -16.67 -6.38
N GLN A 117 7.83 -16.79 -5.45
CA GLN A 117 8.56 -18.03 -5.26
C GLN A 117 7.66 -19.17 -4.77
N VAL A 118 6.80 -18.91 -3.77
CA VAL A 118 5.84 -19.90 -3.28
C VAL A 118 4.89 -20.37 -4.39
N LEU A 119 4.50 -19.47 -5.28
CA LEU A 119 3.69 -19.82 -6.44
C LEU A 119 4.46 -20.71 -7.43
N HIS A 120 5.74 -20.41 -7.68
CA HIS A 120 6.60 -21.22 -8.54
C HIS A 120 6.75 -22.65 -8.01
N ASP A 121 7.02 -22.79 -6.71
CA ASP A 121 7.16 -24.11 -6.06
C ASP A 121 5.87 -24.94 -6.16
N ARG A 122 4.71 -24.28 -6.05
CA ARG A 122 3.41 -24.93 -6.24
C ARG A 122 3.18 -25.38 -7.68
N ILE A 123 3.60 -24.57 -8.65
CA ILE A 123 3.50 -24.93 -10.07
C ILE A 123 4.38 -26.15 -10.36
N ASP A 124 5.60 -26.18 -9.84
CA ASP A 124 6.52 -27.31 -10.02
C ASP A 124 5.98 -28.60 -9.39
N ALA A 125 5.39 -28.51 -8.19
CA ALA A 125 4.75 -29.65 -7.54
C ALA A 125 3.58 -30.19 -8.37
N LEU A 126 2.69 -29.31 -8.84
CA LEU A 126 1.56 -29.69 -9.69
C LEU A 126 2.01 -30.26 -11.03
N ALA A 127 3.08 -29.73 -11.62
CA ALA A 127 3.64 -30.25 -12.86
C ALA A 127 4.13 -31.69 -12.70
N ARG A 128 4.77 -32.03 -11.58
CA ARG A 128 5.19 -33.40 -11.27
C ARG A 128 4.01 -34.34 -11.08
N GLU A 129 3.01 -33.94 -10.29
CA GLU A 129 1.79 -34.73 -10.07
C GLU A 129 1.05 -35.00 -11.39
N LEU A 130 1.00 -34.01 -12.28
CA LEU A 130 0.38 -34.15 -13.60
C LEU A 130 1.14 -35.18 -14.46
N GLU A 131 2.47 -35.13 -14.49
CA GLU A 131 3.28 -36.08 -15.25
C GLU A 131 3.17 -37.50 -14.69
N GLU A 132 3.15 -37.66 -13.36
CA GLU A 132 2.89 -38.95 -12.72
C GLU A 132 1.49 -39.49 -13.06
N ALA A 133 0.45 -38.65 -13.01
CA ALA A 133 -0.91 -39.03 -13.36
C ALA A 133 -1.02 -39.45 -14.84
N LYS A 134 -0.35 -38.72 -15.76
CA LYS A 134 -0.28 -39.09 -17.18
C LYS A 134 0.44 -40.41 -17.39
N ALA A 135 1.56 -40.65 -16.70
CA ALA A 135 2.30 -41.91 -16.78
C ALA A 135 1.45 -43.10 -16.29
N GLN A 136 0.71 -42.92 -15.19
CA GLN A 136 -0.22 -43.93 -14.68
C GLN A 136 -1.39 -44.19 -15.64
N ALA A 137 -1.91 -43.15 -16.30
CA ALA A 137 -2.98 -43.30 -17.30
C ALA A 137 -2.50 -44.04 -18.56
N ALA A 138 -1.25 -43.80 -18.99
CA ALA A 138 -0.64 -44.51 -20.12
C ALA A 138 -0.40 -46.00 -19.81
N SER A 139 0.01 -46.33 -18.58
CA SER A 139 0.20 -47.72 -18.13
C SER A 139 -1.11 -48.52 -18.01
N LYS A 140 -2.27 -47.85 -17.91
CA LYS A 140 -3.59 -48.51 -17.75
C LYS A 140 -4.37 -48.69 -19.05
N ARG A 141 -3.87 -48.24 -20.21
CA ARG A 141 -4.50 -48.55 -21.51
C ARG A 141 -4.11 -49.97 -21.94
N PRO A 142 -5.03 -50.95 -21.93
CA PRO A 142 -4.74 -52.24 -22.53
C PRO A 142 -4.55 -52.05 -24.04
N ALA A 143 -3.46 -52.60 -24.58
CA ALA A 143 -3.27 -52.73 -26.02
C ALA A 143 -4.37 -53.64 -26.55
N ASN A 144 -5.22 -53.10 -27.42
CA ASN A 144 -6.25 -53.83 -28.16
C ASN A 144 -5.96 -53.67 -29.65
#